data_AF-A0A0K8U3J3-F1
#
_entry.id   AF-A0A0K8U3J3-F1
#
_cell.length_a   1.000
_cell.length_b   1.000
_cell.length_c   1.000
_cell.angle_alpha   90.00
_cell.angle_beta   90.00
_cell.angle_gamma   90.00
#
_symmetry.space_group_name_H-M   'P 1'
#
loop_
_entity.id
_entity.type
_entity.pdbx_description
1 polymer ?
#
loop_
_entity_poly.entity_id
_entity_poly.type
_entity_poly.pdbx_seq_one_letter_code
_entity_poly.pdbx_strand_id
1 'polypeptide(L)'
;MQKQQSICFYLSLIVLVSTKMVASQVVKGGPCPSNIDTVKDFDAEAYLGVWYEYSKYPFVFEAGGKCIQAEYGALTNDSVSVLNSQLSIFNVKSSISGVAKIVGPGKLSVRFNGVAALAG
;
A
#
# COMPACT_ATOMS: atom_id res chain seq x y z
N MET A 1 -7.63 19.76 -43.82
CA MET A 1 -8.33 19.53 -42.53
C MET A 1 -8.68 18.06 -42.30
N GLN A 2 -9.29 17.37 -43.27
CA GLN A 2 -9.69 15.95 -43.17
C GLN A 2 -8.52 14.97 -42.87
N LYS A 3 -7.35 15.16 -43.51
CA LYS A 3 -6.16 14.32 -43.29
C LYS A 3 -5.62 14.40 -41.85
N GLN A 4 -5.69 15.58 -41.22
CA GLN A 4 -5.23 15.80 -39.85
C GLN A 4 -6.17 15.11 -38.84
N GLN A 5 -7.48 15.19 -39.08
CA GLN A 5 -8.47 14.52 -38.23
C GLN A 5 -8.34 13.00 -38.30
N SER A 6 -8.09 12.43 -39.48
CA SER A 6 -7.84 11.00 -39.63
C SER A 6 -6.57 10.55 -38.89
N ILE A 7 -5.48 11.33 -38.94
CA ILE A 7 -4.24 11.02 -38.21
C ILE A 7 -4.46 11.05 -36.69
N CYS A 8 -5.15 12.07 -36.17
CA CYS A 8 -5.51 12.13 -34.75
C CYS A 8 -6.39 10.95 -34.32
N PHE A 9 -7.34 10.54 -35.16
CA PHE A 9 -8.19 9.39 -34.90
C PHE A 9 -7.39 8.08 -34.81
N TYR A 10 -6.49 7.83 -35.76
CA TYR A 10 -5.63 6.64 -35.72
C TYR A 10 -4.66 6.65 -34.54
N LEU A 11 -4.10 7.81 -34.19
CA LEU A 11 -3.24 7.94 -33.01
C LEU A 11 -4.00 7.67 -31.71
N SER A 12 -5.21 8.21 -31.54
CA SER A 12 -6.07 7.88 -30.38
C SER A 12 -6.44 6.40 -30.33
N LEU A 13 -6.73 5.78 -31.48
CA LEU A 13 -7.05 4.36 -31.55
C LEU A 13 -5.86 3.49 -31.12
N ILE A 14 -4.64 3.82 -31.56
CA ILE A 14 -3.41 3.11 -31.19
C ILE A 14 -3.11 3.26 -29.68
N VAL A 15 -3.34 4.45 -29.10
CA VAL A 15 -3.17 4.68 -27.66
C VAL A 15 -4.16 3.83 -26.85
N LEU A 16 -5.42 3.75 -27.28
CA LEU A 16 -6.44 2.94 -26.61
C LEU A 16 -6.11 1.44 -26.67
N VAL A 17 -5.64 0.95 -27.82
CA VAL A 17 -5.28 -0.46 -28.04
C VAL A 17 -3.98 -0.87 -27.31
N SER A 18 -3.08 0.08 -27.03
CA SER A 18 -1.81 -0.20 -26.32
C SER A 18 -1.92 -0.17 -24.79
N THR A 19 -3.10 0.15 -24.23
CA THR A 19 -3.33 -0.02 -22.80
C THR A 19 -3.37 -1.50 -22.44
N LYS A 20 -2.24 -2.04 -21.97
CA LYS A 20 -2.19 -3.35 -21.31
C LYS A 20 -3.12 -3.27 -20.09
N MET A 21 -4.27 -3.94 -20.12
CA MET A 21 -5.02 -4.23 -18.90
C MET A 21 -4.15 -5.13 -18.03
N VAL A 22 -3.41 -4.53 -17.11
CA VAL A 22 -2.80 -5.27 -16.00
C VAL A 22 -3.93 -5.50 -15.01
N ALA A 23 -4.25 -6.75 -14.69
CA ALA A 23 -5.15 -7.13 -13.62
C ALA A 23 -4.50 -6.77 -12.27
N SER A 24 -4.49 -5.47 -11.94
CA SER A 24 -3.69 -4.91 -10.86
C SER A 24 -4.50 -4.74 -9.57
N GLN A 25 -5.50 -5.57 -9.29
CA GLN A 25 -6.18 -5.55 -8.00
C GLN A 25 -6.94 -6.86 -7.80
N VAL A 26 -6.66 -7.56 -6.70
CA VAL A 26 -7.42 -8.75 -6.28
C VAL A 26 -8.67 -8.29 -5.55
N VAL A 27 -9.62 -7.69 -6.30
CA VAL A 27 -10.95 -7.42 -5.77
C VAL A 27 -11.72 -8.74 -5.84
N LYS A 28 -11.86 -9.39 -4.68
CA LYS A 28 -12.71 -10.57 -4.53
C LYS A 28 -14.04 -10.14 -3.94
N GLY A 29 -15.13 -10.49 -4.60
CA GLY A 29 -16.46 -10.37 -4.03
C GLY A 29 -16.68 -11.40 -2.92
N GLY A 30 -17.45 -11.03 -1.90
CA GLY A 30 -17.76 -11.87 -0.75
C GLY A 30 -16.98 -11.48 0.52
N PRO A 31 -17.26 -12.14 1.65
CA PRO A 31 -16.57 -11.85 2.91
C PRO A 31 -15.10 -12.25 2.84
N CYS A 32 -14.26 -11.57 3.63
CA CYS A 32 -12.89 -12.01 3.86
C CYS A 32 -12.89 -13.44 4.45
N PRO A 33 -11.94 -14.31 4.05
CA PRO A 33 -11.78 -15.62 4.67
C PRO A 33 -11.62 -15.48 6.19
N SER A 34 -12.37 -16.25 6.97
CA SER A 34 -12.32 -16.22 8.44
C SER A 34 -11.25 -17.12 9.04
N ASN A 35 -10.61 -17.96 8.22
CA ASN A 35 -9.66 -19.00 8.62
C ASN A 35 -8.20 -18.63 8.28
N ILE A 36 -7.79 -17.41 8.57
CA ILE A 36 -6.38 -16.99 8.43
C ILE A 36 -5.68 -17.17 9.78
N ASP A 37 -4.69 -18.06 9.81
CA ASP A 37 -3.86 -18.25 11.00
C ASP A 37 -2.84 -17.14 11.14
N THR A 38 -2.75 -16.61 12.37
CA THR A 38 -1.71 -15.67 12.78
C THR A 38 -0.52 -16.40 13.39
N VAL A 39 0.64 -15.72 13.42
CA VAL A 39 1.82 -16.21 14.13
C VAL A 39 1.50 -16.29 15.62
N LYS A 40 1.48 -17.51 16.17
CA LYS A 40 1.03 -17.76 17.56
C LYS A 40 2.04 -17.24 18.60
N ASP A 41 3.33 -17.41 18.33
CA ASP A 41 4.42 -16.95 19.19
C ASP A 41 5.03 -15.65 18.65
N PHE A 42 4.17 -14.66 18.37
CA PHE A 42 4.60 -13.38 17.84
C PHE A 42 5.35 -12.58 18.91
N ASP A 43 6.63 -12.33 18.68
CA ASP A 43 7.47 -11.44 19.46
C ASP A 43 7.47 -10.03 18.83
N ALA A 44 6.78 -9.09 19.48
CA ALA A 44 6.68 -7.72 19.01
C ALA A 44 8.01 -6.96 19.09
N GLU A 45 8.88 -7.29 20.04
CA GLU A 45 10.18 -6.64 20.22
C GLU A 45 11.14 -7.06 19.10
N ALA A 46 11.15 -8.36 18.77
CA ALA A 46 11.93 -8.88 17.64
C ALA A 46 11.43 -8.38 16.27
N TYR A 47 10.19 -7.89 16.19
CA TYR A 47 9.59 -7.37 14.95
C TYR A 47 9.94 -5.89 14.69
N LEU A 48 10.48 -5.18 15.69
CA LEU A 48 10.83 -3.77 15.58
C LEU A 48 11.94 -3.52 14.54
N GLY A 49 12.05 -2.26 14.12
CA GLY A 49 13.03 -1.82 13.14
C GLY A 49 12.45 -1.64 11.74
N VAL A 50 13.33 -1.66 10.74
CA VAL A 50 13.01 -1.29 9.35
C VAL A 50 12.71 -2.53 8.52
N TRP A 51 11.55 -2.51 7.88
CA TRP A 51 11.11 -3.47 6.88
C TRP A 51 11.05 -2.81 5.51
N TYR A 52 11.51 -3.53 4.49
CA TYR A 52 11.46 -3.08 3.10
C TYR A 52 10.33 -3.82 2.38
N GLU A 53 9.46 -3.07 1.70
CA GLU A 53 8.37 -3.67 0.94
C GLU A 53 8.92 -4.35 -0.32
N TYR A 54 8.79 -5.67 -0.38
CA TYR A 54 9.17 -6.45 -1.58
C TYR A 54 8.05 -6.45 -2.63
N SER A 55 6.80 -6.64 -2.20
CA SER A 55 5.63 -6.72 -3.08
C SER A 55 4.36 -6.34 -2.33
N LYS A 56 3.38 -5.78 -3.05
CA LYS A 56 2.09 -5.40 -2.49
C LYS A 56 0.94 -5.57 -3.47
N TYR A 57 -0.28 -5.55 -2.93
CA TYR A 57 -1.46 -5.24 -3.74
C TYR A 57 -1.54 -3.73 -3.99
N PRO A 58 -1.98 -3.29 -5.17
CA PRO A 58 -2.07 -1.87 -5.47
C PRO A 58 -3.08 -1.16 -4.56
N PHE A 59 -2.62 -0.06 -3.95
CA PHE A 59 -3.43 0.78 -3.08
C PHE A 59 -3.14 2.26 -3.35
N VAL A 60 -4.17 3.09 -3.28
CA VAL A 60 -4.10 4.49 -3.76
C VAL A 60 -3.09 5.34 -3.02
N PHE A 61 -2.86 5.09 -1.72
CA PHE A 61 -1.96 5.90 -0.90
C PHE A 61 -0.47 5.67 -1.21
N GLU A 62 -0.16 4.63 -1.96
CA GLU A 62 1.21 4.28 -2.34
C GLU A 62 1.42 4.34 -3.86
N ALA A 63 0.42 4.86 -4.59
CA ALA A 63 0.48 5.00 -6.04
C ALA A 63 1.64 5.94 -6.45
N GLY A 64 2.50 5.46 -7.36
CA GLY A 64 3.66 6.22 -7.81
C GLY A 64 4.84 6.26 -6.83
N GLY A 65 4.76 5.47 -5.74
CA GLY A 65 5.83 5.28 -4.77
C GLY A 65 6.91 4.28 -5.20
N LYS A 66 8.14 4.52 -4.75
CA LYS A 66 9.28 3.59 -4.82
C LYS A 66 10.10 3.66 -3.53
N CYS A 67 10.97 2.67 -3.32
CA CYS A 67 11.84 2.56 -2.13
C CYS A 67 11.00 2.63 -0.83
N ILE A 68 9.98 1.79 -0.77
CA ILE A 68 8.98 1.82 0.30
C ILE A 68 9.51 1.04 1.50
N GLN A 69 9.42 1.67 2.66
CA GLN A 69 9.84 1.09 3.94
C GLN A 69 8.80 1.37 5.02
N ALA A 70 8.70 0.43 5.95
CA ALA A 70 7.94 0.56 7.18
C ALA A 70 8.90 0.45 8.37
N GLU A 71 8.90 1.45 9.24
CA GLU A 71 9.68 1.44 10.47
C GLU A 71 8.74 1.24 11.67
N TYR A 72 9.01 0.21 12.46
CA TYR A 72 8.26 -0.11 13.66
C TYR A 72 9.08 0.22 14.91
N GLY A 73 8.51 1.02 15.80
CA GLY A 73 9.14 1.40 17.06
C GLY A 73 8.33 0.96 18.28
N ALA A 74 9.01 0.75 19.40
CA ALA A 74 8.35 0.55 20.68
C ALA A 74 7.55 1.81 21.06
N LEU A 75 6.31 1.64 21.54
CA LEU A 75 5.48 2.75 22.01
C LEU A 75 4.94 2.47 23.42
N THR A 76 4.17 1.40 23.58
CA THR A 76 3.69 0.88 24.88
C THR A 76 3.78 -0.64 24.89
N ASN A 77 3.51 -1.28 26.03
CA ASN A 77 3.48 -2.75 26.12
C ASN A 77 2.45 -3.40 25.18
N ASP A 78 1.42 -2.66 24.73
CA ASP A 78 0.34 -3.14 23.88
C ASP A 78 0.28 -2.45 22.51
N SER A 79 1.28 -1.64 22.16
CA SER A 79 1.30 -0.94 20.87
C SER A 79 2.68 -0.63 20.34
N VAL A 80 2.77 -0.53 19.01
CA VAL A 80 3.97 -0.12 18.28
C VAL A 80 3.67 1.12 17.43
N SER A 81 4.67 2.00 17.30
CA SER A 81 4.61 3.08 16.32
C SER A 81 4.84 2.50 14.91
N VAL A 82 4.22 3.13 13.91
CA VAL A 82 4.38 2.76 12.50
C VAL A 82 4.75 4.02 11.73
N LEU A 83 5.85 3.98 11.00
CA LEU A 83 6.23 5.03 10.05
C LEU A 83 6.46 4.40 8.67
N ASN A 84 5.50 4.60 7.78
CA ASN A 84 5.66 4.24 6.38
C ASN A 84 6.26 5.41 5.63
N SER A 85 7.26 5.15 4.77
CA SER A 85 7.85 6.18 3.92
C SER A 85 8.18 5.66 2.54
N GLN A 86 8.18 6.57 1.57
CA GLN A 86 8.40 6.28 0.17
C GLN A 86 9.05 7.48 -0.52
N LEU A 87 9.63 7.22 -1.70
CA LEU A 87 10.03 8.23 -2.66
C LEU A 87 9.03 8.27 -3.81
N SER A 88 8.68 9.47 -4.29
CA SER A 88 7.95 9.59 -5.55
C SER A 88 8.85 9.26 -6.74
N ILE A 89 8.26 9.17 -7.93
CA ILE A 89 9.02 9.06 -9.20
C ILE A 89 10.07 10.18 -9.36
N PHE A 90 9.82 11.36 -8.79
CA PHE A 90 10.71 12.52 -8.79
C PHE A 90 11.67 12.57 -7.59
N ASN A 91 11.82 11.46 -6.85
CA ASN A 91 12.65 11.35 -5.64
C ASN A 91 12.24 12.26 -4.48
N VAL A 92 10.99 12.71 -4.44
CA VAL A 92 10.47 13.48 -3.29
C VAL A 92 10.05 12.50 -2.21
N LYS A 93 10.58 12.67 -0.99
CA LYS A 93 10.22 11.85 0.16
C LYS A 93 8.82 12.21 0.66
N SER A 94 8.03 11.18 0.96
CA SER A 94 6.76 11.31 1.68
C SER A 94 6.66 10.22 2.75
N SER A 95 5.90 10.48 3.79
CA SER A 95 5.73 9.55 4.90
C SER A 95 4.38 9.73 5.58
N ILE A 96 3.91 8.65 6.22
CA ILE A 96 2.73 8.64 7.06
C ILE A 96 3.01 7.90 8.36
N SER A 97 2.63 8.52 9.48
CA SER A 97 2.77 7.93 10.81
C SER A 97 1.45 7.33 11.28
N GLY A 98 1.56 6.33 12.15
CA GLY A 98 0.42 5.64 12.75
C GLY A 98 0.80 4.87 14.01
N VAL A 99 -0.20 4.22 14.58
CA VAL A 99 -0.08 3.35 15.74
C VAL A 99 -0.74 2.02 15.43
N ALA A 100 -0.07 0.92 15.77
CA ALA A 100 -0.62 -0.42 15.70
C ALA A 100 -0.84 -0.97 17.11
N LYS A 101 -2.10 -1.22 17.47
CA LYS A 101 -2.47 -1.83 18.75
C LYS A 101 -2.47 -3.35 18.63
N ILE A 102 -1.84 -4.04 19.57
CA ILE A 102 -1.83 -5.50 19.64
C ILE A 102 -3.21 -5.96 20.15
N VAL A 103 -3.94 -6.71 19.33
CA VAL A 103 -5.29 -7.23 19.66
C VAL A 103 -5.32 -8.75 19.76
N GLY A 104 -4.18 -9.40 19.54
CA GLY A 104 -3.96 -10.83 19.69
C GLY A 104 -2.58 -11.23 19.16
N PRO A 105 -2.16 -12.49 19.33
CA PRO A 105 -0.88 -12.97 18.83
C PRO A 105 -0.80 -12.83 17.31
N GLY A 106 0.21 -12.11 16.81
CA GLY A 106 0.38 -11.82 15.38
C GLY A 106 -0.80 -11.06 14.76
N LYS A 107 -1.63 -10.38 15.57
CA LYS A 107 -2.81 -9.65 15.13
C LYS A 107 -2.81 -8.23 15.70
N LEU A 108 -2.75 -7.24 14.81
CA LEU A 108 -2.69 -5.84 15.18
C LEU A 108 -3.78 -5.03 14.46
N SER A 109 -4.26 -3.98 15.14
CA SER A 109 -5.14 -2.97 14.58
C SER A 109 -4.33 -1.70 14.31
N VAL A 110 -4.10 -1.38 13.03
CA VAL A 110 -3.31 -0.23 12.61
C VAL A 110 -4.22 0.97 12.35
N ARG A 111 -3.84 2.15 12.85
CA ARG A 111 -4.44 3.43 12.49
C ARG A 111 -3.36 4.41 12.06
N PHE A 112 -3.52 4.98 10.87
CA PHE A 112 -2.67 6.06 10.38
C PHE A 112 -3.26 7.42 10.74
N ASN A 113 -2.41 8.43 10.79
CA ASN A 113 -2.81 9.82 10.96
C ASN A 113 -3.20 10.43 9.59
N GLY A 114 -4.20 11.32 9.57
CA GLY A 114 -4.60 12.06 8.37
C GLY A 114 -5.59 11.33 7.44
N VAL A 115 -5.63 11.70 6.16
CA VAL A 115 -6.67 11.26 5.20
C VAL A 115 -6.67 9.75 4.96
N ALA A 116 -5.53 9.08 5.11
CA ALA A 116 -5.46 7.62 5.03
C ALA A 116 -6.19 6.91 6.18
N ALA A 117 -6.51 7.61 7.27
CA ALA A 117 -7.36 7.11 8.34
C ALA A 117 -8.84 6.93 7.93
N LEU A 118 -9.27 7.55 6.83
CA LEU A 118 -10.66 7.56 6.38
C LEU A 118 -11.03 6.40 5.45
N ALA A 119 -10.04 5.61 5.03
CA ALA A 119 -10.23 4.47 4.14
C ALA A 119 -10.32 3.11 4.87
N GLY A 120 -10.41 3.14 6.20
CA GLY A 120 -10.51 1.94 7.06
C GLY A 120 -11.64 2.05 8.06
#